data_AF-A0A178UM49-F1
#
_entry.id   AF-A0A178UM49-F1
#
_cell.length_a   1.000
_cell.length_b   1.000
_cell.length_c   1.000
_cell.angle_alpha   90.00
_cell.angle_beta   90.00
_cell.angle_gamma   90.00
#
_symmetry.space_group_name_H-M   'P 1'
#
loop_
_entity.id
_entity.type
_entity.pdbx_description
1 polymer ?
#
loop_
_entity_poly.entity_id
_entity_poly.type
_entity_poly.pdbx_seq_one_letter_code
_entity_poly.pdbx_strand_id
1 'polypeptide(L)'
;MQGLGGRQRRLRDVAVPMNNGVSQSSEDENAPEFCIDAGSTGNFARFINHSCEPNLFVQCVLSSHQDIRLARVVLFAADNISPMQELTYDYGYALDSVHGPDGKVKQLACYCGALNCRKRLY
;
A
#
# COMPACT_ATOMS: atom_id res chain seq x y z
N MET A 1 -17.03 -11.47 10.78
CA MET A 1 -16.95 -10.03 10.45
C MET A 1 -16.10 -9.91 9.20
N GLN A 2 -16.73 -9.76 8.03
CA GLN A 2 -16.01 -9.66 6.75
C GLN A 2 -15.37 -8.27 6.65
N GLY A 3 -14.05 -8.21 6.78
CA GLY A 3 -13.27 -6.99 6.63
C GLY A 3 -13.32 -6.51 5.19
N LEU A 4 -14.22 -5.58 4.90
CA LEU A 4 -14.14 -4.77 3.69
C LEU A 4 -12.77 -4.08 3.72
N GLY A 5 -11.92 -4.37 2.72
CA GLY A 5 -10.55 -3.87 2.64
C GLY A 5 -10.47 -2.39 3.02
N GLY A 6 -9.61 -2.07 3.97
CA GLY A 6 -9.52 -0.72 4.58
C GLY A 6 -9.27 0.41 3.58
N ARG A 7 -8.79 0.10 2.36
CA ARG A 7 -8.70 1.05 1.23
C ARG A 7 -10.08 1.50 0.71
N GLN A 8 -11.11 0.65 0.73
CA GLN A 8 -12.38 0.92 0.02
C GLN A 8 -13.33 1.84 0.79
N ARG A 9 -13.25 1.90 2.14
CA ARG A 9 -14.24 2.65 2.94
C ARG A 9 -14.00 4.16 2.99
N ARG A 10 -12.81 4.68 2.68
CA ARG A 10 -12.47 6.11 2.82
C ARG A 10 -12.19 6.86 1.52
N LEU A 11 -12.26 6.19 0.37
CA LEU A 11 -12.14 6.85 -0.95
C LEU A 11 -13.45 7.52 -1.40
N ARG A 12 -14.59 7.21 -0.77
CA ARG A 12 -15.91 7.71 -1.21
C ARG A 12 -16.13 9.20 -0.94
N ASP A 13 -15.34 9.81 -0.04
CA ASP A 13 -15.59 11.16 0.47
C ASP A 13 -14.52 12.19 0.06
N VAL A 14 -13.55 11.84 -0.79
CA VAL A 14 -12.52 12.78 -1.26
C VAL A 14 -12.68 13.01 -2.76
N ALA A 15 -13.33 14.10 -3.13
CA ALA A 15 -13.34 14.59 -4.50
C ALA A 15 -11.94 15.10 -4.86
N VAL A 16 -11.28 14.44 -5.81
CA VAL A 16 -10.02 14.91 -6.42
C VAL A 16 -10.37 15.95 -7.50
N PRO A 17 -9.80 17.17 -7.49
CA PRO A 17 -10.03 18.11 -8.57
C PRO A 17 -9.27 17.68 -9.83
N MET A 18 -9.99 17.47 -10.93
CA MET A 18 -9.42 17.30 -12.27
C MET A 18 -8.90 18.64 -12.78
N ASN A 19 -7.67 18.67 -13.30
CA ASN A 19 -7.23 19.74 -14.19
C ASN A 19 -6.60 19.17 -15.46
N ASN A 20 -7.05 19.71 -16.60
CA ASN A 20 -6.75 19.26 -17.96
C ASN A 20 -5.42 19.84 -18.47
N GLY A 21 -4.61 19.00 -19.12
CA GLY A 21 -3.70 19.43 -20.19
C GLY A 21 -2.35 18.71 -20.26
N VAL A 22 -2.24 17.72 -21.16
CA VAL A 22 -1.24 17.52 -22.24
C VAL A 22 -1.20 16.03 -22.64
N SER A 23 -1.06 15.77 -23.95
CA SER A 23 -1.39 14.53 -24.66
C SER A 23 -0.30 13.44 -24.73
N GLN A 24 -0.72 12.23 -24.34
CA GLN A 24 -0.43 10.86 -24.85
C GLN A 24 1.00 10.28 -24.88
N SER A 25 1.27 9.42 -23.90
CA SER A 25 1.59 7.99 -24.11
C SER A 25 0.64 7.18 -23.23
N SER A 26 0.15 6.01 -23.69
CA SER A 26 -0.81 5.17 -22.96
C SER A 26 -0.15 4.48 -21.75
N GLU A 27 0.17 5.26 -20.74
CA GLU A 27 0.60 4.78 -19.43
C GLU A 27 -0.58 4.91 -18.47
N ASP A 28 -0.84 3.85 -17.72
CA ASP A 28 -1.97 3.66 -16.81
C ASP A 28 -2.35 4.97 -16.06
N GLU A 29 -3.45 5.63 -16.47
CA GLU A 29 -3.95 6.94 -15.97
C GLU A 29 -4.23 6.98 -14.44
N ASN A 30 -3.89 5.91 -13.74
CA ASN A 30 -4.10 5.72 -12.32
C ASN A 30 -2.80 5.37 -11.55
N ALA A 31 -1.63 5.47 -12.20
CA ALA A 31 -0.35 5.28 -11.53
C ALA A 31 -0.05 6.47 -10.57
N PRO A 32 0.47 6.20 -9.35
CA PRO A 32 0.83 7.28 -8.44
C PRO A 32 2.02 8.09 -8.98
N GLU A 33 1.88 9.42 -9.01
CA GLU A 33 2.90 10.35 -9.51
C GLU A 33 4.16 10.40 -8.62
N PHE A 34 4.01 10.17 -7.31
CA PHE A 34 5.11 10.19 -6.36
C PHE A 34 5.17 8.90 -5.53
N CYS A 35 6.37 8.55 -5.07
CA CYS A 35 6.61 7.43 -4.17
C CYS A 35 7.63 7.79 -3.08
N ILE A 36 7.65 6.98 -2.02
CA ILE A 36 8.68 7.04 -0.97
C ILE A 36 9.63 5.86 -1.18
N ASP A 37 10.85 6.13 -1.62
CA ASP A 37 11.90 5.12 -1.74
C ASP A 37 12.75 5.07 -0.46
N ALA A 38 12.63 3.97 0.28
CA ALA A 38 13.43 3.71 1.47
C ALA A 38 14.55 2.68 1.22
N GLY A 39 14.94 2.43 -0.03
CA GLY A 39 15.91 1.41 -0.42
C GLY A 39 17.27 1.62 0.25
N SER A 40 17.85 2.79 0.06
CA SER A 40 19.19 3.15 0.57
C SER A 40 19.17 3.95 1.87
N THR A 41 18.13 4.75 2.10
CA THR A 41 17.98 5.61 3.28
C THR A 41 16.52 5.68 3.69
N GLY A 42 16.25 5.65 4.99
CA GLY A 42 14.89 5.65 5.53
C GLY A 42 14.86 5.39 7.03
N ASN A 43 13.67 5.45 7.63
CA ASN A 43 13.48 5.11 9.04
C ASN A 43 13.18 3.60 9.21
N PHE A 44 12.83 3.20 10.43
CA PHE A 44 12.54 1.79 10.75
C PHE A 44 11.31 1.21 10.03
N ALA A 45 10.42 2.04 9.48
CA ALA A 45 9.18 1.56 8.86
C ALA A 45 9.44 0.65 7.65
N ARG A 46 10.60 0.81 6.98
CA ARG A 46 11.03 -0.03 5.86
C ARG A 46 11.22 -1.53 6.20
N PHE A 47 11.28 -1.86 7.50
CA PHE A 47 11.45 -3.23 7.97
C PHE A 47 10.15 -3.91 8.39
N ILE A 48 9.02 -3.19 8.36
CA ILE A 48 7.71 -3.72 8.76
C ILE A 48 7.17 -4.59 7.62
N ASN A 49 6.91 -5.86 7.91
CA ASN A 49 6.55 -6.87 6.91
C ASN A 49 5.08 -6.82 6.48
N HIS A 50 4.79 -7.57 5.41
CA HIS A 50 3.43 -7.85 4.96
C HIS A 50 2.75 -8.92 5.82
N SER A 51 1.48 -8.71 6.12
CA SER A 51 0.56 -9.80 6.50
C SER A 51 -0.77 -9.70 5.74
N CYS A 52 -1.38 -10.86 5.46
CA CYS A 52 -2.76 -10.95 4.96
C CYS A 52 -3.80 -10.70 6.07
N GLU A 53 -3.40 -10.82 7.33
CA GLU A 53 -4.17 -10.48 8.54
C GLU A 53 -3.32 -9.52 9.39
N PRO A 54 -3.15 -8.26 8.96
CA PRO A 54 -2.24 -7.31 9.59
C PRO A 54 -2.82 -6.68 10.86
N ASN A 55 -1.93 -6.16 11.72
CA ASN A 55 -2.27 -5.38 12.93
C ASN A 55 -1.97 -3.88 12.81
N LEU A 56 -1.39 -3.44 11.69
CA LEU A 56 -1.23 -2.04 11.31
C LEU A 56 -2.01 -1.71 10.03
N PHE A 57 -2.43 -0.45 9.89
CA PHE A 57 -2.99 0.08 8.65
C PHE A 57 -2.32 1.40 8.23
N VAL A 58 -2.35 1.67 6.93
CA VAL A 58 -1.81 2.90 6.34
C VAL A 58 -2.86 4.02 6.38
N GLN A 59 -2.43 5.20 6.81
CA GLN A 59 -3.21 6.44 6.80
C GLN A 59 -2.41 7.55 6.11
N CYS A 60 -3.03 8.21 5.12
CA CYS A 60 -2.49 9.44 4.53
C CYS A 60 -2.75 10.61 5.47
N VAL A 61 -1.72 11.41 5.75
CA VAL A 61 -1.80 12.58 6.63
C VAL A 61 -1.23 13.80 5.90
N LEU A 62 -2.02 14.86 5.85
CA LEU A 62 -1.59 16.18 5.41
C LEU A 62 -1.27 17.03 6.63
N SER A 63 -0.13 17.73 6.62
CA SER A 63 0.28 18.57 7.73
C SER A 63 0.96 19.87 7.30
N SER A 64 2.02 19.79 6.50
CA SER A 64 2.81 20.95 6.05
C SER A 64 2.33 21.55 4.73
N HIS A 65 1.53 20.81 3.96
CA HIS A 65 0.93 21.21 2.70
C HIS A 65 -0.42 20.50 2.52
N GLN A 66 -1.18 20.91 1.51
CA GLN A 66 -2.49 20.33 1.17
C GLN A 66 -2.48 19.47 -0.10
N ASP A 67 -1.34 19.33 -0.79
CA ASP A 67 -1.22 18.41 -1.94
C ASP A 67 -1.32 16.95 -1.50
N ILE A 68 -2.40 16.27 -1.86
CA ILE A 68 -2.67 14.86 -1.51
C ILE A 68 -1.68 13.90 -2.17
N ARG A 69 -1.10 14.26 -3.31
CA ARG A 69 -0.15 13.43 -4.05
C ARG A 69 1.17 13.27 -3.28
N LEU A 70 1.46 14.20 -2.37
CA LEU A 70 2.62 14.22 -1.48
C LEU A 70 2.26 13.92 -0.02
N ALA A 71 1.07 13.37 0.25
CA ALA A 71 0.63 13.10 1.61
C ALA A 71 1.61 12.19 2.36
N ARG A 72 1.77 12.45 3.66
CA ARG A 72 2.61 11.61 4.53
C ARG A 72 1.95 10.25 4.71
N VAL A 73 2.70 9.18 4.51
CA VAL A 73 2.28 7.81 4.77
C VAL A 73 2.58 7.47 6.21
N VAL A 74 1.55 7.22 7.02
CA VAL A 74 1.68 6.93 8.45
C VAL A 74 1.04 5.58 8.76
N LEU A 75 1.73 4.75 9.54
CA LEU A 75 1.21 3.48 10.03
C LEU A 75 0.59 3.69 11.43
N PHE A 76 -0.65 3.24 11.59
CA PHE A 76 -1.36 3.23 12.87
C PHE A 76 -1.72 1.81 13.25
N ALA A 77 -1.80 1.55 14.56
CA ALA A 77 -2.32 0.28 15.08
C ALA A 77 -3.80 0.14 14.70
N ALA A 78 -4.15 -0.96 14.05
CA ALA A 78 -5.53 -1.35 13.76
C ALA A 78 -6.19 -2.02 14.96
N ASP A 79 -5.37 -2.71 15.77
CA ASP A 79 -5.76 -3.52 16.91
C ASP A 79 -4.92 -3.17 18.14
N ASN A 80 -5.32 -3.68 19.31
CA ASN A 80 -4.45 -3.66 20.49
C ASN A 80 -3.33 -4.69 20.30
N ILE A 81 -2.07 -4.25 20.32
CA ILE A 81 -0.90 -5.09 20.03
C ILE A 81 -0.18 -5.42 21.33
N SER A 82 -0.05 -6.72 21.61
CA SER A 82 0.68 -7.22 22.78
C SER A 82 2.20 -7.18 22.52
N PRO A 83 3.03 -7.11 23.58
CA PRO A 83 4.48 -7.23 23.44
C PRO A 83 4.88 -8.48 22.66
N MET A 84 5.95 -8.37 21.87
CA MET A 84 6.50 -9.46 21.02
C MET A 84 5.61 -9.92 19.86
N GLN A 85 4.46 -9.31 19.62
CA GLN A 85 3.74 -9.52 18.36
C GLN A 85 4.42 -8.74 17.23
N GLU A 86 4.68 -9.40 16.11
CA GLU A 86 5.24 -8.75 14.94
C GLU A 86 4.28 -7.68 14.41
N LEU A 87 4.83 -6.50 14.08
CA LEU A 87 4.09 -5.43 13.42
C LEU A 87 4.03 -5.70 11.92
N THR A 88 2.82 -5.70 11.35
CA THR A 88 2.61 -5.98 9.92
C THR A 88 1.48 -5.14 9.33
N TYR A 89 1.57 -4.80 8.05
CA TYR A 89 0.48 -4.17 7.29
C TYR A 89 0.22 -4.88 5.95
N ASP A 90 -0.94 -4.66 5.33
CA ASP A 90 -1.19 -5.18 3.99
C ASP A 90 -0.50 -4.28 2.94
N TYR A 91 0.45 -4.82 2.19
CA TYR A 91 1.15 -4.11 1.12
C TYR A 91 0.20 -3.74 -0.03
N GLY A 92 -0.89 -4.49 -0.20
CA GLY A 92 -1.95 -4.16 -1.14
C GLY A 92 -1.54 -4.25 -2.61
N TYR A 93 -0.56 -5.10 -2.93
CA TYR A 93 -0.28 -5.49 -4.32
C TYR A 93 -1.42 -6.33 -4.87
N ALA A 94 -1.84 -6.05 -6.11
CA ALA A 94 -2.75 -6.92 -6.83
C ALA A 94 -2.01 -8.19 -7.30
N LEU A 95 -2.73 -9.31 -7.39
CA LEU A 95 -2.15 -10.53 -7.94
C LEU A 95 -1.83 -10.33 -9.41
N ASP A 96 -0.70 -10.90 -9.84
CA ASP A 96 -0.24 -10.87 -11.23
C ASP A 96 0.09 -9.45 -11.74
N SER A 97 0.28 -8.48 -10.84
CA SER A 97 0.56 -7.09 -11.20
C SER A 97 2.01 -6.81 -11.59
N VAL A 98 2.94 -7.73 -11.30
CA VAL A 98 4.37 -7.55 -11.56
C VAL A 98 4.78 -8.43 -12.73
N HIS A 99 5.36 -7.83 -13.76
CA HIS A 99 5.87 -8.53 -14.93
C HIS A 99 7.40 -8.47 -14.95
N GLY A 100 8.03 -9.59 -15.32
CA GLY A 100 9.46 -9.66 -15.57
C GLY A 100 9.85 -8.98 -16.89
N PRO A 101 11.15 -8.77 -17.14
CA PRO A 101 11.65 -8.21 -18.41
C PRO A 101 11.29 -9.05 -19.64
N ASP A 102 10.96 -10.33 -19.44
CA ASP A 102 10.47 -11.27 -20.45
C ASP A 102 8.96 -11.19 -20.69
N GLY A 103 8.27 -10.25 -20.04
CA GLY A 103 6.81 -10.07 -20.12
C GLY A 103 6.00 -11.11 -19.36
N LYS A 104 6.64 -12.01 -18.60
CA LYS A 104 5.93 -13.02 -17.80
C LYS A 104 5.56 -12.47 -16.43
N VAL A 105 4.42 -12.90 -15.92
CA VAL A 105 4.00 -12.59 -14.55
C VAL A 105 5.04 -13.14 -13.56
N LYS A 106 5.62 -12.24 -12.77
CA LYS A 106 6.53 -12.58 -11.69
C LYS A 106 5.73 -12.74 -10.41
N GLN A 107 5.93 -13.86 -9.73
CA GLN A 107 5.24 -14.17 -8.49
C GLN A 107 6.20 -14.10 -7.30
N LEU A 108 5.69 -13.67 -6.15
CA LEU A 108 6.42 -13.76 -4.88
C LEU A 108 5.55 -14.44 -3.82
N ALA A 109 6.04 -15.53 -3.23
CA ALA A 109 5.31 -16.26 -2.20
C ALA A 109 5.14 -15.45 -0.91
N CYS A 110 3.97 -15.59 -0.27
CA CYS A 110 3.66 -14.98 1.02
C CYS A 110 3.85 -15.99 2.16
N TYR A 111 4.62 -15.59 3.18
CA TYR A 111 4.93 -16.41 4.36
C TYR A 111 4.42 -15.80 5.67
N CYS A 112 3.41 -14.92 5.63
CA CYS A 112 2.92 -14.22 6.82
C CYS A 112 2.28 -15.11 7.90
N GLY A 113 2.08 -16.41 7.65
CA GLY A 113 1.52 -17.35 8.64
C GLY A 113 0.02 -17.22 8.92
N ALA A 114 -0.67 -16.20 8.38
CA ALA A 114 -2.11 -16.00 8.54
C ALA A 114 -2.94 -17.22 8.10
N LEU A 115 -4.04 -17.51 8.80
CA LEU A 115 -4.92 -18.64 8.47
C LEU A 115 -5.50 -18.48 7.06
N ASN A 116 -5.95 -17.27 6.73
CA ASN A 116 -6.49 -16.93 5.41
C ASN A 116 -5.44 -16.29 4.49
N CYS A 117 -4.17 -16.71 4.59
CA CYS A 117 -3.10 -16.20 3.75
C CYS A 117 -3.38 -16.47 2.25
N ARG A 118 -3.32 -15.40 1.44
CA ARG A 118 -3.50 -15.46 -0.03
C ARG A 118 -2.35 -16.14 -0.78
N LYS A 119 -1.35 -16.65 -0.06
CA LYS A 119 -0.16 -17.40 -0.54
C LYS A 119 0.82 -16.63 -1.42
N ARG A 120 0.48 -15.43 -1.90
CA ARG A 120 1.33 -14.56 -2.72
C ARG A 120 1.33 -13.12 -2.23
N LEU A 121 2.47 -12.43 -2.39
CA LEU A 121 2.55 -10.96 -2.25
C LEU A 121 2.05 -10.29 -3.53
N TYR A 122 2.59 -10.72 -4.68
CA TYR A 122 2.19 -10.31 -6.03
C TYR A 122 2.34 -11.46 -7.01
#